data_AF-A0A5D2MPY1-F1
#
_entry.id   AF-A0A5D2MPY1-F1
#
_cell.length_a   1.000
_cell.length_b   1.000
_cell.length_c   1.000
_cell.angle_alpha   90.00
_cell.angle_beta   90.00
_cell.angle_gamma   90.00
#
_symmetry.space_group_name_H-M   'P 1'
#
loop_
_entity.id
_entity.type
_entity.pdbx_description
1 polymer ?
#
loop_
_entity_poly.entity_id
_entity_poly.type
_entity_poly.pdbx_seq_one_letter_code
_entity_poly.pdbx_strand_id
1 'polypeptide(L)'
;MIFISSFLMEDSNLPTLVRLSIGGKKFCTTIDTLTRREPDSMLAAVFSSRHTVYQDSEKGYVFVDRDGKHFRHILNWLRDGVVPTLTDSEYSELIREAEYYQLLDLSLVDFSFACLKNVFFSRANLQCAKFRDVDAVGSNFHNATLRECEFTGANLRGALLAGANLQSANLQDASLIDCSFCVADLRSAHLQSADLTDANLEGANLEGANLKGAKLSNANLKGANLQRAYLRHVNLRDTHLEGAKLDGANLLGAIR
;
A
#
# COMPACT_ATOMS: atom_id res chain seq x y z
N MET A 1 -18.59 3.86 44.37
CA MET A 1 -18.09 2.64 45.03
C MET A 1 -18.60 1.45 44.23
N ILE A 2 -17.79 0.92 43.31
CA ILE A 2 -18.11 -0.30 42.55
C ILE A 2 -16.82 -1.10 42.50
N PHE A 3 -16.89 -2.33 43.02
CA PHE A 3 -15.80 -3.28 43.09
C PHE A 3 -15.59 -3.94 41.72
N ILE A 4 -14.34 -4.00 41.27
CA ILE A 4 -13.92 -4.77 40.11
C ILE A 4 -13.34 -6.08 40.65
N SER A 5 -14.02 -7.20 40.43
CA SER A 5 -13.39 -8.51 40.52
C SER A 5 -12.90 -8.90 39.13
N SER A 6 -11.60 -8.80 38.89
CA SER A 6 -10.95 -9.41 37.75
C SER A 6 -11.03 -10.93 37.88
N PHE A 7 -11.78 -11.61 37.02
CA PHE A 7 -11.52 -13.03 36.77
C PHE A 7 -10.45 -13.11 35.67
N LEU A 8 -9.19 -13.00 36.10
CA LEU A 8 -8.09 -13.60 35.36
C LEU A 8 -8.28 -15.12 35.52
N MET A 9 -8.75 -15.80 34.49
CA MET A 9 -8.52 -17.24 34.44
C MET A 9 -7.07 -17.46 34.05
N GLU A 10 -6.28 -17.84 35.05
CA GLU A 10 -4.98 -18.47 34.91
C GLU A 10 -5.14 -19.79 34.16
N ASP A 11 -5.12 -19.75 32.83
CA ASP A 11 -4.77 -20.92 32.03
C ASP A 11 -3.98 -20.44 30.81
N SER A 12 -2.66 -20.48 30.94
CA SER A 12 -1.68 -19.74 30.13
C SER A 12 -1.42 -20.30 28.74
N ASN A 13 -2.42 -20.93 28.09
CA ASN A 13 -2.27 -21.46 26.72
C ASN A 13 -3.56 -21.47 25.88
N LEU A 14 -4.69 -20.92 26.39
CA LEU A 14 -5.91 -20.80 25.60
C LEU A 14 -6.03 -19.39 24.99
N PRO A 15 -6.26 -19.26 23.67
CA PRO A 15 -6.48 -17.95 23.06
C PRO A 15 -7.65 -17.24 23.75
N THR A 16 -7.41 -16.07 24.35
CA THR A 16 -8.47 -15.29 25.00
C THR A 16 -9.54 -14.93 23.97
N LEU A 17 -10.75 -15.47 24.15
CA LEU A 17 -11.86 -15.26 23.25
C LEU A 17 -12.38 -13.81 23.33
N VAL A 18 -12.67 -13.24 22.17
CA VAL A 18 -13.26 -11.90 22.02
C VAL A 18 -14.58 -12.02 21.27
N ARG A 19 -15.63 -11.42 21.84
CA ARG A 19 -16.95 -11.32 21.24
C ARG A 19 -17.18 -9.89 20.77
N LEU A 20 -17.42 -9.72 19.47
CA LEU A 20 -17.58 -8.42 18.82
C LEU A 20 -19.01 -8.26 18.28
N SER A 21 -19.60 -7.08 18.44
CA SER A 21 -20.84 -6.69 17.79
C SER A 21 -20.56 -5.49 16.88
N ILE A 22 -20.44 -5.74 15.57
CA ILE A 22 -20.14 -4.72 14.56
C ILE A 22 -21.41 -4.49 13.74
N GLY A 23 -22.02 -3.32 13.87
CA GLY A 23 -23.24 -2.98 13.11
C GLY A 23 -24.40 -3.92 13.37
N GLY A 24 -24.53 -4.40 14.61
CA GLY A 24 -25.51 -5.40 15.02
C GLY A 24 -25.19 -6.85 14.64
N LYS A 25 -24.13 -7.11 13.86
CA LYS A 25 -23.67 -8.47 13.55
C LYS A 25 -22.66 -8.96 14.58
N LYS A 26 -22.87 -10.18 15.07
CA LYS A 26 -22.03 -10.80 16.11
C LYS A 26 -20.91 -11.63 15.51
N PHE A 27 -19.70 -11.43 16.01
CA PHE A 27 -18.51 -12.20 15.64
C PHE A 27 -17.84 -12.74 16.91
N CYS A 28 -17.10 -13.84 16.74
CA CYS A 28 -16.29 -14.45 17.79
C CYS A 28 -14.90 -14.74 17.20
N THR A 29 -13.85 -14.33 17.91
CA THR A 29 -12.46 -14.50 17.50
C THR A 29 -11.55 -14.53 18.72
N THR A 30 -10.23 -14.42 18.55
CA THR A 30 -9.25 -14.41 19.64
C THR A 30 -8.51 -13.06 19.66
N ILE A 31 -8.00 -12.64 20.84
CA ILE A 31 -7.12 -11.46 20.94
C ILE A 31 -5.95 -11.60 19.96
N ASP A 32 -5.32 -12.76 19.95
CA ASP A 32 -4.21 -13.11 19.07
C ASP A 32 -4.56 -12.91 17.58
N THR A 33 -5.76 -13.26 17.13
CA THR A 33 -6.20 -12.96 15.75
C THR A 33 -6.25 -11.44 15.50
N LEU A 34 -6.75 -10.66 16.46
CA LEU A 34 -6.91 -9.21 16.31
C LEU A 34 -5.60 -8.42 16.43
N THR A 35 -4.58 -8.99 17.07
CA THR A 35 -3.33 -8.28 17.40
C THR A 35 -2.11 -8.76 16.62
N ARG A 36 -2.09 -10.00 16.10
CA ARG A 36 -0.85 -10.61 15.60
C ARG A 36 -0.40 -10.08 14.25
N ARG A 37 -1.30 -9.96 13.28
CA ARG A 37 -0.95 -9.54 11.91
C ARG A 37 -0.72 -8.03 11.82
N GLU A 38 -1.60 -7.26 12.45
CA GLU A 38 -1.64 -5.80 12.34
C GLU A 38 -1.55 -5.18 13.75
N PRO A 39 -0.38 -5.27 14.41
CA PRO A 39 -0.22 -4.90 15.82
C PRO A 39 -0.46 -3.41 16.10
N ASP A 40 -0.39 -2.57 15.07
CA ASP A 40 -0.63 -1.13 15.14
C ASP A 40 -2.04 -0.74 14.65
N SER A 41 -2.88 -1.70 14.28
CA SER A 41 -4.27 -1.44 13.87
C SER A 41 -5.11 -0.92 15.03
N MET A 42 -6.25 -0.30 14.69
CA MET A 42 -7.25 0.12 15.67
C MET A 42 -7.70 -1.07 16.54
N LEU A 43 -7.95 -2.22 15.92
CA LEU A 43 -8.37 -3.43 16.64
C LEU A 43 -7.25 -3.92 17.57
N ALA A 44 -6.00 -3.96 17.11
CA ALA A 44 -4.89 -4.34 17.97
C ALA A 44 -4.69 -3.36 19.14
N ALA A 45 -4.78 -2.06 18.91
CA ALA A 45 -4.67 -1.04 19.96
C ALA A 45 -5.76 -1.20 21.04
N VAL A 46 -6.99 -1.53 20.61
CA VAL A 46 -8.13 -1.80 21.49
C VAL A 46 -7.94 -3.08 22.31
N PHE A 47 -7.38 -4.14 21.72
CA PHE A 47 -7.31 -5.47 22.34
C PHE A 47 -5.95 -5.88 22.93
N SER A 48 -4.89 -5.07 22.76
CA SER A 48 -3.55 -5.29 23.32
C SER A 48 -3.36 -4.75 24.76
N SER A 49 -4.45 -4.51 25.49
CA SER A 49 -4.44 -3.92 26.84
C SER A 49 -3.95 -2.47 26.90
N ARG A 50 -3.78 -1.81 25.76
CA ARG A 50 -3.36 -0.39 25.65
C ARG A 50 -4.52 0.60 25.80
N HIS A 51 -5.77 0.14 25.72
CA HIS A 51 -6.97 0.97 25.82
C HIS A 51 -8.07 0.26 26.61
N THR A 52 -8.84 1.02 27.41
CA THR A 52 -10.04 0.49 28.08
C THR A 52 -11.18 0.40 27.09
N VAL A 53 -11.63 -0.80 26.79
CA VAL A 53 -12.74 -1.04 25.87
C VAL A 53 -14.04 -1.12 26.66
N TYR A 54 -15.07 -0.36 26.25
CA TYR A 54 -16.39 -0.51 26.84
C TYR A 54 -16.97 -1.86 26.44
N GLN A 55 -17.14 -2.75 27.41
CA GLN A 55 -17.81 -4.03 27.25
C GLN A 55 -19.23 -3.91 27.81
N ASP A 56 -20.21 -4.42 27.07
CA ASP A 56 -21.56 -4.59 27.60
C ASP A 56 -21.50 -5.54 28.80
N SER A 57 -21.87 -5.03 29.99
CA SER A 57 -21.73 -5.72 31.26
C SER A 57 -22.61 -6.96 31.41
N GLU A 58 -23.64 -7.12 30.58
CA GLU A 58 -24.54 -8.28 30.62
C GLU A 58 -24.18 -9.34 29.58
N LYS A 59 -23.66 -8.93 28.41
CA LYS A 59 -23.46 -9.83 27.26
C LYS A 59 -21.99 -10.12 26.95
N GLY A 60 -21.05 -9.35 27.50
CA GLY A 60 -19.62 -9.53 27.27
C GLY A 60 -19.17 -9.25 25.83
N TYR A 61 -19.94 -8.45 25.08
CA TYR A 61 -19.58 -8.01 23.73
C TYR A 61 -18.92 -6.65 23.78
N VAL A 62 -17.94 -6.46 22.90
CA VAL A 62 -17.43 -5.14 22.53
C VAL A 62 -18.28 -4.63 21.39
N PHE A 63 -18.92 -3.48 21.58
CA PHE A 63 -19.75 -2.85 20.57
C PHE A 63 -18.91 -1.88 19.72
N VAL A 64 -19.05 -1.99 18.40
CA VAL A 64 -18.47 -1.05 17.44
C VAL A 64 -19.59 -0.53 16.54
N ASP A 65 -19.80 0.77 16.58
CA ASP A 65 -20.82 1.48 15.79
C ASP A 65 -20.34 1.68 14.35
N ARG A 66 -20.36 0.59 13.58
CA ARG A 66 -19.84 0.53 12.21
C ARG A 66 -20.62 -0.49 11.38
N ASP A 67 -20.55 -0.43 10.05
CA ASP A 67 -21.20 -1.44 9.21
C ASP A 67 -20.51 -2.81 9.32
N GLY A 68 -21.28 -3.83 9.74
CA GLY A 68 -20.79 -5.21 9.84
C GLY A 68 -20.76 -5.98 8.52
N LYS A 69 -21.18 -5.40 7.38
CA LYS A 69 -21.24 -6.06 6.06
C LYS A 69 -19.93 -6.75 5.69
N HIS A 70 -18.82 -6.03 5.75
CA HIS A 70 -17.50 -6.50 5.30
C HIS A 70 -16.60 -7.04 6.41
N PHE A 71 -17.03 -6.94 7.67
CA PHE A 71 -16.18 -7.29 8.81
C PHE A 71 -15.75 -8.76 8.83
N ARG A 72 -16.49 -9.67 8.18
CA ARG A 72 -16.03 -11.06 8.02
C ARG A 72 -14.73 -11.15 7.22
N HIS A 73 -14.58 -10.33 6.18
CA HIS A 73 -13.38 -10.32 5.35
C HIS A 73 -12.20 -9.71 6.11
N ILE A 74 -12.45 -8.66 6.90
CA ILE A 74 -11.47 -8.10 7.85
C ILE A 74 -10.96 -9.17 8.82
N LEU A 75 -11.86 -9.96 9.42
CA LEU A 75 -11.47 -11.04 10.32
C LEU A 75 -10.69 -12.16 9.64
N ASN A 76 -11.06 -12.53 8.40
CA ASN A 76 -10.32 -13.52 7.64
C ASN A 76 -8.91 -12.99 7.33
N TRP A 77 -8.80 -11.76 6.82
CA TRP A 77 -7.52 -11.07 6.61
C TRP A 77 -6.62 -11.13 7.85
N LEU A 78 -7.14 -10.70 9.00
CA LEU A 78 -6.40 -10.75 10.28
C LEU A 78 -5.98 -12.17 10.68
N ARG A 79 -6.78 -13.19 10.34
CA ARG A 79 -6.52 -14.58 10.70
C ARG A 79 -5.48 -15.25 9.81
N ASP A 80 -5.65 -15.16 8.50
CA ASP A 80 -4.89 -15.94 7.51
C ASP A 80 -4.39 -15.12 6.31
N GLY A 81 -4.77 -13.85 6.20
CA GLY A 81 -4.33 -12.96 5.12
C GLY A 81 -5.10 -13.18 3.81
N VAL A 82 -6.25 -13.85 3.85
CA VAL A 82 -7.06 -14.08 2.65
C VAL A 82 -7.99 -12.89 2.40
N VAL A 83 -7.87 -12.31 1.20
CA VAL A 83 -8.85 -11.38 0.64
C VAL A 83 -9.77 -12.16 -0.31
N PRO A 84 -11.11 -12.08 -0.16
CA PRO A 84 -12.04 -12.75 -1.07
C PRO A 84 -12.00 -12.14 -2.48
N THR A 85 -12.40 -12.92 -3.48
CA THR A 85 -12.77 -12.36 -4.78
C THR A 85 -14.11 -11.63 -4.66
N LEU A 86 -14.12 -10.34 -4.97
CA LEU A 86 -15.29 -9.46 -4.85
C LEU A 86 -15.51 -8.69 -6.16
N THR A 87 -16.68 -8.07 -6.29
CA THR A 87 -16.90 -7.04 -7.32
C THR A 87 -16.12 -5.76 -6.99
N ASP A 88 -15.83 -4.92 -7.98
CA ASP A 88 -15.11 -3.64 -7.79
C ASP A 88 -15.76 -2.73 -6.72
N SER A 89 -17.09 -2.71 -6.68
CA SER A 89 -17.85 -1.94 -5.68
C SER A 89 -17.65 -2.49 -4.26
N GLU A 90 -17.66 -3.82 -4.12
CA GLU A 90 -17.45 -4.48 -2.83
C GLU A 90 -16.00 -4.35 -2.35
N TYR A 91 -15.02 -4.42 -3.25
CA TYR A 91 -13.63 -4.11 -2.92
C TYR A 91 -13.48 -2.69 -2.39
N SER A 92 -14.09 -1.71 -3.05
CA SER A 92 -14.06 -0.31 -2.61
C SER A 92 -14.69 -0.11 -1.23
N GLU A 93 -15.76 -0.85 -0.91
CA GLU A 93 -16.35 -0.87 0.43
C GLU A 93 -15.46 -1.55 1.46
N LEU A 94 -14.86 -2.70 1.12
CA LEU A 94 -13.96 -3.43 2.01
C LEU A 94 -12.72 -2.61 2.37
N ILE A 95 -12.12 -1.89 1.41
CA ILE A 95 -10.97 -1.02 1.64
C ILE A 95 -11.31 0.10 2.62
N ARG A 96 -12.49 0.74 2.49
CA ARG A 96 -12.94 1.77 3.44
C ARG A 96 -13.04 1.24 4.87
N GLU A 97 -13.45 -0.02 5.03
CA GLU A 97 -13.48 -0.64 6.34
C GLU A 97 -12.06 -0.99 6.83
N ALA A 98 -11.18 -1.51 5.98
CA ALA A 98 -9.79 -1.76 6.31
C ALA A 98 -9.06 -0.48 6.78
N GLU A 99 -9.30 0.64 6.11
CA GLU A 99 -8.82 1.97 6.49
C GLU A 99 -9.35 2.40 7.87
N TYR A 100 -10.65 2.25 8.12
CA TYR A 100 -11.25 2.55 9.42
C TYR A 100 -10.57 1.77 10.55
N TYR A 101 -10.30 0.48 10.31
CA TYR A 101 -9.59 -0.38 11.26
C TYR A 101 -8.07 -0.18 11.25
N GLN A 102 -7.54 0.70 10.39
CA GLN A 102 -6.10 0.97 10.24
C GLN A 102 -5.28 -0.28 9.93
N LEU A 103 -5.81 -1.13 9.03
CA LEU A 103 -5.12 -2.32 8.51
C LEU A 103 -4.24 -1.87 7.34
N LEU A 104 -3.06 -1.36 7.68
CA LEU A 104 -2.16 -0.74 6.72
C LEU A 104 -1.06 -1.70 6.24
N ASP A 105 -0.89 -2.88 6.85
CA ASP A 105 0.07 -3.87 6.40
C ASP A 105 -0.50 -4.83 5.36
N LEU A 106 -0.42 -4.39 4.12
CA LEU A 106 -0.76 -5.12 2.91
C LEU A 106 0.50 -5.72 2.24
N SER A 107 1.57 -5.94 3.01
CA SER A 107 2.77 -6.58 2.50
C SER A 107 2.49 -7.99 2.00
N LEU A 108 3.20 -8.40 0.94
CA LEU A 108 3.11 -9.72 0.31
C LEU A 108 1.73 -10.08 -0.29
N VAL A 109 0.76 -9.15 -0.29
CA VAL A 109 -0.56 -9.39 -0.91
C VAL A 109 -0.42 -9.49 -2.41
N ASP A 110 -1.18 -10.41 -3.00
CA ASP A 110 -1.31 -10.52 -4.45
C ASP A 110 -2.57 -9.80 -4.95
N PHE A 111 -2.37 -8.61 -5.50
CA PHE A 111 -3.37 -7.80 -6.21
C PHE A 111 -3.26 -7.95 -7.73
N SER A 112 -2.52 -8.94 -8.24
CA SER A 112 -2.34 -9.09 -9.67
C SER A 112 -3.69 -9.26 -10.38
N PHE A 113 -3.85 -8.62 -11.53
CA PHE A 113 -5.08 -8.60 -12.34
C PHE A 113 -6.30 -7.94 -11.67
N ALA A 114 -6.16 -7.34 -10.48
CA ALA A 114 -7.27 -6.68 -9.81
C ALA A 114 -7.64 -5.35 -10.46
N CYS A 115 -8.92 -4.96 -10.36
CA CYS A 115 -9.37 -3.61 -10.66
C CYS A 115 -9.35 -2.79 -9.37
N LEU A 116 -8.33 -1.95 -9.21
CA LEU A 116 -8.07 -1.12 -8.05
C LEU A 116 -8.09 0.36 -8.43
N LYS A 117 -9.07 0.82 -9.20
CA LYS A 117 -9.18 2.21 -9.63
C LYS A 117 -9.56 3.13 -8.48
N ASN A 118 -8.86 4.26 -8.35
CA ASN A 118 -9.11 5.28 -7.34
C ASN A 118 -9.11 4.73 -5.89
N VAL A 119 -8.30 3.72 -5.63
CA VAL A 119 -8.15 3.12 -4.30
C VAL A 119 -7.11 3.90 -3.49
N PHE A 120 -7.36 4.08 -2.20
CA PHE A 120 -6.44 4.78 -1.30
C PHE A 120 -5.53 3.78 -0.58
N PHE A 121 -4.24 3.84 -0.89
CA PHE A 121 -3.13 3.12 -0.26
C PHE A 121 -2.16 4.07 0.43
N SER A 122 -2.58 5.31 0.74
CA SER A 122 -1.70 6.31 1.32
C SER A 122 -1.12 5.80 2.64
N ARG A 123 0.21 5.84 2.79
CA ARG A 123 0.95 5.36 3.97
C ARG A 123 0.82 3.86 4.25
N ALA A 124 0.19 3.09 3.36
CA ALA A 124 0.12 1.64 3.51
C ALA A 124 1.52 1.02 3.38
N ASN A 125 1.77 -0.03 4.16
CA ASN A 125 2.87 -0.93 3.91
C ASN A 125 2.42 -1.97 2.86
N LEU A 126 3.00 -1.88 1.68
CA LEU A 126 2.74 -2.75 0.53
C LEU A 126 4.00 -3.51 0.13
N GLN A 127 5.01 -3.58 1.00
CA GLN A 127 6.29 -4.19 0.68
C GLN A 127 6.11 -5.61 0.10
N CYS A 128 6.79 -5.88 -1.02
CA CYS A 128 6.73 -7.15 -1.74
C CYS A 128 5.32 -7.57 -2.22
N ALA A 129 4.32 -6.68 -2.18
CA ALA A 129 3.01 -6.95 -2.76
C ALA A 129 3.11 -7.04 -4.29
N LYS A 130 2.24 -7.86 -4.87
CA LYS A 130 2.18 -8.08 -6.32
C LYS A 130 1.01 -7.31 -6.90
N PHE A 131 1.28 -6.65 -8.00
CA PHE A 131 0.39 -5.76 -8.74
C PHE A 131 0.53 -6.01 -10.24
N ARG A 132 0.90 -7.24 -10.64
CA ARG A 132 1.12 -7.57 -12.04
C ARG A 132 -0.18 -7.38 -12.81
N ASP A 133 -0.12 -6.66 -13.92
CA ASP A 133 -1.27 -6.37 -14.79
C ASP A 133 -2.49 -5.80 -14.03
N VAL A 134 -2.26 -5.13 -12.90
CA VAL A 134 -3.33 -4.48 -12.12
C VAL A 134 -3.85 -3.25 -12.86
N ASP A 135 -5.15 -2.96 -12.74
CA ASP A 135 -5.74 -1.69 -13.18
C ASP A 135 -5.93 -0.76 -11.98
N ALA A 136 -4.92 0.06 -11.68
CA ALA A 136 -4.83 0.94 -10.51
C ALA A 136 -4.86 2.43 -10.89
N VAL A 137 -5.58 2.77 -11.96
CA VAL A 137 -5.75 4.16 -12.44
C VAL A 137 -6.25 5.07 -11.33
N GLY A 138 -5.59 6.22 -11.16
CA GLY A 138 -5.96 7.25 -10.19
C GLY A 138 -5.76 6.87 -8.73
N SER A 139 -5.16 5.70 -8.43
CA SER A 139 -4.98 5.24 -7.06
C SER A 139 -3.92 6.03 -6.31
N ASN A 140 -4.13 6.16 -5.01
CA ASN A 140 -3.32 7.02 -4.16
C ASN A 140 -2.36 6.18 -3.31
N PHE A 141 -1.09 6.19 -3.67
CA PHE A 141 0.01 5.56 -2.94
C PHE A 141 0.89 6.58 -2.21
N HIS A 142 0.37 7.77 -1.90
CA HIS A 142 1.14 8.84 -1.24
C HIS A 142 1.79 8.34 0.05
N ASN A 143 3.11 8.50 0.17
CA ASN A 143 3.94 8.00 1.28
C ASN A 143 3.80 6.50 1.59
N ALA A 144 3.32 5.68 0.64
CA ALA A 144 3.24 4.22 0.83
C ALA A 144 4.64 3.57 0.78
N THR A 145 4.78 2.43 1.45
CA THR A 145 5.98 1.58 1.33
C THR A 145 5.73 0.55 0.24
N LEU A 146 6.31 0.76 -0.94
CA LEU A 146 6.17 -0.07 -2.15
C LEU A 146 7.49 -0.79 -2.51
N ARG A 147 8.34 -1.00 -1.51
CA ARG A 147 9.65 -1.64 -1.72
C ARG A 147 9.46 -3.03 -2.30
N GLU A 148 10.25 -3.34 -3.32
CA GLU A 148 10.31 -4.69 -3.92
C GLU A 148 8.94 -5.19 -4.45
N CYS A 149 7.98 -4.29 -4.71
CA CYS A 149 6.70 -4.64 -5.32
C CYS A 149 6.85 -5.09 -6.79
N GLU A 150 5.92 -5.93 -7.26
CA GLU A 150 5.83 -6.36 -8.66
C GLU A 150 4.70 -5.62 -9.40
N PHE A 151 5.01 -4.54 -10.12
CA PHE A 151 4.09 -3.75 -10.95
C PHE A 151 4.25 -4.02 -12.47
N THR A 152 4.81 -5.17 -12.86
CA THR A 152 5.02 -5.46 -14.29
C THR A 152 3.70 -5.42 -15.06
N GLY A 153 3.65 -4.65 -16.15
CA GLY A 153 2.45 -4.47 -16.97
C GLY A 153 1.30 -3.70 -16.31
N ALA A 154 1.49 -3.17 -15.09
CA ALA A 154 0.44 -2.46 -14.36
C ALA A 154 -0.02 -1.18 -15.08
N ASN A 155 -1.31 -0.90 -15.02
CA ASN A 155 -1.89 0.38 -15.42
C ASN A 155 -2.07 1.27 -14.18
N LEU A 156 -1.15 2.23 -14.00
CA LEU A 156 -1.13 3.16 -12.86
C LEU A 156 -1.43 4.60 -13.31
N ARG A 157 -2.00 4.82 -14.49
CA ARG A 157 -2.17 6.17 -15.03
C ARG A 157 -2.82 7.13 -14.03
N GLY A 158 -2.22 8.31 -13.87
CA GLY A 158 -2.68 9.33 -12.93
C GLY A 158 -2.55 8.96 -11.45
N ALA A 159 -1.86 7.88 -11.10
CA ALA A 159 -1.68 7.49 -9.70
C ALA A 159 -0.82 8.52 -8.95
N LEU A 160 -1.11 8.67 -7.65
CA LEU A 160 -0.42 9.60 -6.76
C LEU A 160 0.61 8.83 -5.93
N LEU A 161 1.89 8.93 -6.27
CA LEU A 161 3.01 8.23 -5.61
C LEU A 161 3.99 9.20 -4.93
N ALA A 162 3.58 10.44 -4.66
CA ALA A 162 4.46 11.43 -4.04
C ALA A 162 4.95 10.94 -2.68
N GLY A 163 6.27 11.02 -2.45
CA GLY A 163 6.93 10.54 -1.22
C GLY A 163 6.88 9.02 -0.99
N ALA A 164 6.35 8.23 -1.92
CA ALA A 164 6.32 6.78 -1.79
C ALA A 164 7.73 6.17 -1.88
N ASN A 165 7.93 5.04 -1.21
CA ASN A 165 9.17 4.29 -1.27
C ASN A 165 9.04 3.10 -2.22
N LEU A 166 9.50 3.25 -3.45
CA LEU A 166 9.54 2.25 -4.52
C LEU A 166 10.94 1.64 -4.71
N GLN A 167 11.79 1.65 -3.68
CA GLN A 167 13.15 1.09 -3.80
C GLN A 167 13.08 -0.36 -4.28
N SER A 168 13.83 -0.67 -5.33
CA SER A 168 13.89 -1.99 -5.99
C SER A 168 12.55 -2.53 -6.51
N ALA A 169 11.51 -1.69 -6.64
CA ALA A 169 10.24 -2.10 -7.23
C ALA A 169 10.38 -2.41 -8.72
N ASN A 170 9.63 -3.40 -9.21
CA ASN A 170 9.61 -3.78 -10.61
C ASN A 170 8.41 -3.16 -11.34
N LEU A 171 8.63 -2.05 -12.03
CA LEU A 171 7.67 -1.30 -12.83
C LEU A 171 7.89 -1.50 -14.35
N GLN A 172 8.55 -2.60 -14.73
CA GLN A 172 8.81 -2.90 -16.14
C GLN A 172 7.50 -2.94 -16.94
N ASP A 173 7.49 -2.34 -18.13
CA ASP A 173 6.34 -2.30 -19.05
C ASP A 173 5.07 -1.64 -18.45
N ALA A 174 5.15 -0.97 -17.28
CA ALA A 174 4.01 -0.32 -16.64
C ALA A 174 3.60 0.98 -17.35
N SER A 175 2.31 1.30 -17.32
CA SER A 175 1.78 2.60 -17.75
C SER A 175 1.75 3.55 -16.55
N LEU A 176 2.66 4.52 -16.55
CA LEU A 176 2.88 5.52 -15.49
C LEU A 176 2.57 6.95 -15.98
N ILE A 177 1.71 7.05 -17.01
CA ILE A 177 1.35 8.32 -17.65
C ILE A 177 0.63 9.22 -16.62
N ASP A 178 0.98 10.50 -16.57
CA ASP A 178 0.41 11.48 -15.64
C ASP A 178 0.60 11.15 -14.15
N CYS A 179 1.50 10.22 -13.80
CA CYS A 179 1.76 9.89 -12.40
C CYS A 179 2.54 10.98 -11.67
N SER A 180 2.27 11.15 -10.36
CA SER A 180 3.08 12.01 -9.49
C SER A 180 4.03 11.20 -8.61
N PHE A 181 5.32 11.25 -8.90
CA PHE A 181 6.44 10.69 -8.13
C PHE A 181 7.24 11.76 -7.38
N CYS A 182 6.69 12.96 -7.15
CA CYS A 182 7.39 14.04 -6.45
C CYS A 182 8.06 13.52 -5.18
N VAL A 183 9.36 13.76 -5.03
CA VAL A 183 10.19 13.32 -3.89
C VAL A 183 10.11 11.83 -3.53
N ALA A 184 9.64 10.97 -4.45
CA ALA A 184 9.59 9.52 -4.25
C ALA A 184 10.98 8.89 -4.30
N ASP A 185 11.15 7.76 -3.61
CA ASP A 185 12.37 6.97 -3.62
C ASP A 185 12.22 5.79 -4.59
N LEU A 186 12.88 5.88 -5.74
CA LEU A 186 12.90 4.88 -6.82
C LEU A 186 14.30 4.26 -6.98
N ARG A 187 15.13 4.29 -5.92
CA ARG A 187 16.49 3.73 -5.97
C ARG A 187 16.46 2.28 -6.45
N SER A 188 17.30 1.98 -7.44
CA SER A 188 17.37 0.63 -8.05
C SER A 188 16.05 0.08 -8.61
N ALA A 189 15.03 0.91 -8.82
CA ALA A 189 13.78 0.45 -9.43
C ALA A 189 13.99 0.01 -10.89
N HIS A 190 13.20 -0.97 -11.33
CA HIS A 190 13.18 -1.45 -12.71
C HIS A 190 12.05 -0.75 -13.47
N LEU A 191 12.41 0.12 -14.41
CA LEU A 191 11.50 0.95 -15.22
C LEU A 191 11.68 0.69 -16.72
N GLN A 192 12.27 -0.46 -17.09
CA GLN A 192 12.52 -0.79 -18.49
C GLN A 192 11.21 -0.75 -19.27
N SER A 193 11.23 -0.05 -20.42
CA SER A 193 10.07 0.12 -21.30
C SER A 193 8.82 0.76 -20.65
N ALA A 194 8.90 1.26 -19.41
CA ALA A 194 7.77 1.91 -18.75
C ALA A 194 7.39 3.21 -19.47
N ASP A 195 6.11 3.56 -19.45
CA ASP A 195 5.59 4.79 -20.03
C ASP A 195 5.40 5.87 -18.96
N LEU A 196 6.38 6.76 -18.82
CA LEU A 196 6.39 7.88 -17.87
C LEU A 196 6.05 9.21 -18.58
N THR A 197 5.31 9.15 -19.70
CA THR A 197 4.86 10.35 -20.40
C THR A 197 4.07 11.26 -19.45
N ASP A 198 4.38 12.56 -19.44
CA ASP A 198 3.75 13.55 -18.55
C ASP A 198 3.91 13.29 -17.03
N ALA A 199 4.76 12.33 -16.62
CA ALA A 199 4.96 12.02 -15.21
C ALA A 199 5.77 13.11 -14.48
N ASN A 200 5.38 13.42 -13.24
CA ASN A 200 6.10 14.35 -12.39
C ASN A 200 7.05 13.62 -11.42
N LEU A 201 8.34 13.67 -11.69
CA LEU A 201 9.43 13.07 -10.89
C LEU A 201 10.30 14.15 -10.21
N GLU A 202 9.76 15.34 -9.97
CA GLU A 202 10.50 16.43 -9.33
C GLU A 202 11.08 16.02 -7.97
N GLY A 203 12.39 16.18 -7.83
CA GLY A 203 13.13 15.80 -6.62
C GLY A 203 13.16 14.29 -6.31
N ALA A 204 12.67 13.43 -7.21
CA ALA A 204 12.67 11.98 -6.99
C ALA A 204 14.10 11.41 -6.97
N ASN A 205 14.30 10.34 -6.20
CA ASN A 205 15.58 9.63 -6.14
C ASN A 205 15.55 8.38 -7.03
N LEU A 206 16.19 8.45 -8.19
CA LEU A 206 16.31 7.38 -9.19
C LEU A 206 17.74 6.79 -9.23
N GLU A 207 18.51 6.91 -8.15
CA GLU A 207 19.89 6.42 -8.12
C GLU A 207 19.94 4.92 -8.47
N GLY A 208 20.72 4.58 -9.50
CA GLY A 208 20.87 3.21 -9.98
C GLY A 208 19.60 2.60 -10.63
N ALA A 209 18.53 3.37 -10.83
CA ALA A 209 17.32 2.88 -11.48
C ALA A 209 17.58 2.50 -12.94
N ASN A 210 16.86 1.50 -13.44
CA ASN A 210 16.97 1.04 -14.82
C ASN A 210 15.83 1.58 -15.68
N LEU A 211 16.09 2.63 -16.45
CA LEU A 211 15.12 3.27 -17.34
C LEU A 211 15.35 2.90 -18.82
N LYS A 212 16.04 1.78 -19.12
CA LYS A 212 16.35 1.40 -20.50
C LYS A 212 15.06 1.36 -21.35
N GLY A 213 15.01 2.19 -22.40
CA GLY A 213 13.88 2.27 -23.32
C GLY A 213 12.58 2.85 -22.73
N ALA A 214 12.63 3.41 -21.52
CA ALA A 214 11.47 4.10 -20.94
C ALA A 214 11.08 5.32 -21.79
N LYS A 215 9.78 5.61 -21.86
CA LYS A 215 9.26 6.84 -22.49
C LYS A 215 9.16 7.94 -21.44
N LEU A 216 9.77 9.08 -21.71
CA LEU A 216 9.83 10.23 -20.78
C LEU A 216 9.33 11.52 -21.45
N SER A 217 8.53 11.44 -22.52
CA SER A 217 8.02 12.64 -23.19
C SER A 217 7.33 13.57 -22.18
N ASN A 218 7.76 14.83 -22.10
CA ASN A 218 7.26 15.83 -21.15
C ASN A 218 7.37 15.46 -19.65
N ALA A 219 8.20 14.47 -19.30
CA ALA A 219 8.41 14.12 -17.89
C ALA A 219 9.18 15.23 -17.15
N ASN A 220 8.73 15.56 -15.93
CA ASN A 220 9.41 16.52 -15.06
C ASN A 220 10.43 15.82 -14.17
N LEU A 221 11.72 15.97 -14.46
CA LEU A 221 12.85 15.41 -13.69
C LEU A 221 13.66 16.52 -12.98
N LYS A 222 13.07 17.70 -12.76
CA LYS A 222 13.73 18.81 -12.06
C LYS A 222 14.26 18.36 -10.70
N GLY A 223 15.53 18.63 -10.43
CA GLY A 223 16.20 18.25 -9.18
C GLY A 223 16.30 16.74 -8.91
N ALA A 224 15.89 15.87 -9.84
CA ALA A 224 15.90 14.42 -9.62
C ALA A 224 17.33 13.87 -9.53
N ASN A 225 17.53 12.85 -8.71
CA ASN A 225 18.79 12.15 -8.62
C ASN A 225 18.82 10.95 -9.59
N LEU A 226 19.47 11.09 -10.74
CA LEU A 226 19.67 10.04 -11.75
C LEU A 226 21.10 9.47 -11.72
N GLN A 227 21.84 9.66 -10.61
CA GLN A 227 23.20 9.15 -10.51
C GLN A 227 23.21 7.63 -10.73
N ARG A 228 24.15 7.16 -11.57
CA ARG A 228 24.31 5.74 -11.91
C ARG A 228 23.08 5.09 -12.57
N ALA A 229 22.06 5.87 -12.98
CA ALA A 229 20.88 5.35 -13.66
C ALA A 229 21.22 4.82 -15.06
N TYR A 230 20.47 3.80 -15.52
CA TYR A 230 20.62 3.24 -16.85
C TYR A 230 19.60 3.88 -17.80
N LEU A 231 20.05 4.85 -18.59
CA LEU A 231 19.23 5.65 -19.52
C LEU A 231 19.48 5.28 -21.00
N ARG A 232 19.90 4.04 -21.26
CA ARG A 232 20.21 3.60 -22.62
C ARG A 232 18.97 3.62 -23.50
N HIS A 233 19.10 4.18 -24.70
CA HIS A 233 18.01 4.29 -25.69
C HIS A 233 16.79 5.10 -25.22
N VAL A 234 17.00 6.02 -24.27
CA VAL A 234 15.95 6.93 -23.78
C VAL A 234 15.94 8.22 -24.60
N ASN A 235 14.75 8.74 -24.90
CA ASN A 235 14.58 10.07 -25.49
C ASN A 235 14.37 11.11 -24.38
N LEU A 236 15.28 12.08 -24.27
CA LEU A 236 15.29 13.15 -23.27
C LEU A 236 14.99 14.53 -23.86
N ARG A 237 14.66 14.65 -25.16
CA ARG A 237 14.45 15.96 -25.84
C ARG A 237 13.42 16.84 -25.16
N ASP A 238 12.31 16.23 -24.73
CA ASP A 238 11.17 16.93 -24.13
C ASP A 238 11.12 16.75 -22.61
N THR A 239 12.25 16.41 -21.97
CA THR A 239 12.31 16.24 -20.50
C THR A 239 12.78 17.49 -19.79
N HIS A 240 12.19 17.81 -18.64
CA HIS A 240 12.67 18.89 -17.78
C HIS A 240 13.74 18.36 -16.83
N LEU A 241 15.01 18.72 -17.06
CA LEU A 241 16.18 18.19 -16.33
C LEU A 241 16.90 19.24 -15.49
N GLU A 242 16.29 20.40 -15.24
CA GLU A 242 16.94 21.49 -14.51
C GLU A 242 17.32 21.03 -13.09
N GLY A 243 18.61 21.08 -12.76
CA GLY A 243 19.13 20.60 -11.47
C GLY A 243 19.19 19.08 -11.29
N ALA A 244 18.84 18.28 -12.31
CA ALA A 244 18.96 16.83 -12.25
C ALA A 244 20.43 16.38 -12.16
N LYS A 245 20.71 15.39 -11.31
CA LYS A 245 22.06 14.84 -11.11
C LYS A 245 22.25 13.60 -11.97
N LEU A 246 23.23 13.61 -12.87
CA LEU A 246 23.46 12.54 -13.86
C LEU A 246 24.83 11.86 -13.70
N ASP A 247 25.55 12.08 -12.60
CA ASP A 247 26.90 11.54 -12.40
C ASP A 247 26.89 10.00 -12.50
N GLY A 248 27.73 9.47 -13.40
CA GLY A 248 27.81 8.02 -13.65
C GLY A 248 26.61 7.40 -14.35
N ALA A 249 25.62 8.19 -14.80
CA ALA A 249 24.49 7.68 -15.56
C ALA A 249 24.93 7.12 -16.92
N ASN A 250 24.36 5.98 -17.33
CA ASN A 250 24.65 5.37 -18.62
C ASN A 250 23.70 5.91 -19.70
N LEU A 251 24.20 6.86 -20.48
CA LEU A 251 23.46 7.56 -21.55
C LEU A 251 23.71 6.96 -22.94
N LEU A 252 24.28 5.75 -23.05
CA LEU A 252 24.61 5.17 -24.36
C LEU A 252 23.36 5.02 -25.24
N GLY A 253 23.34 5.71 -26.37
CA GLY A 253 22.21 5.73 -27.30
C GLY A 253 21.01 6.56 -26.82
N ALA A 254 21.15 7.32 -25.72
CA ALA A 254 20.16 8.33 -25.36
C ALA A 254 20.21 9.48 -26.38
N ILE A 255 19.06 10.03 -26.70
CA ILE A 255 18.95 11.24 -27.53
C ILE A 255 18.49 12.39 -26.64
N ARG A 256 19.09 13.55 -26.86
CA ARG A 256 18.77 14.81 -26.18
C ARG A 256 18.41 15.86 -27.22
#